data_AF-A0A3C1ZSL1-F1
#
_entry.id   AF-A0A3C1ZSL1-F1
#
_cell.length_a   1.000
_cell.length_b   1.000
_cell.length_c   1.000
_cell.angle_alpha   90.00
_cell.angle_beta   90.00
_cell.angle_gamma   90.00
#
_symmetry.space_group_name_H-M   'P 1'
#
loop_
_entity.id
_entity.type
_entity.pdbx_description
1 polymer ?
#
loop_
_entity_poly.entity_id
_entity_poly.type
_entity_poly.pdbx_seq_one_letter_code
_entity_poly.pdbx_strand_id
1 'polypeptide(L)'
;MDLQRLFDNGFGNTLENLSETERLYRLDVLDQWSPNLVDDLARRLGDVKYTNLAAELADPELFRHYNDIVKEPLNALDIAKEGGRPLLDKVARSAFFRDVTEAGRKFKESMLDAVLDNTSPTYQRLKGVIPDLDERRVVDQVQFCLPGFSHPCNESGEYFIADMALLKYDQNGDLIDMIIIETKMNQGTTLTTGQTIAKNNSDSRFALRSPNQLVDSDNIALPNEGLLQGNDIKSSLFVKIYGDGNGNFLDIE
;
A
#
# COMPACT_ATOMS: atom_id res chain seq x y z
N MET A 1 9.05 19.36 -19.74
CA MET A 1 7.72 18.80 -19.52
C MET A 1 6.93 18.98 -20.81
N ASP A 2 6.57 17.90 -21.48
CA ASP A 2 5.88 17.96 -22.77
C ASP A 2 4.35 17.92 -22.56
N LEU A 3 3.81 18.99 -21.95
CA LEU A 3 2.36 19.14 -21.81
C LEU A 3 1.68 19.06 -23.17
N GLN A 4 2.32 19.57 -24.24
CA GLN A 4 1.80 19.53 -25.60
C GLN A 4 1.49 18.10 -26.03
N ARG A 5 2.40 17.15 -25.80
CA ARG A 5 2.16 15.74 -26.10
C ARG A 5 0.99 15.14 -25.31
N LEU A 6 0.78 15.58 -24.08
CA LEU A 6 -0.35 15.15 -23.27
C LEU A 6 -1.68 15.67 -23.85
N PHE A 7 -1.71 16.92 -24.34
CA PHE A 7 -2.84 17.49 -25.08
C PHE A 7 -3.09 16.74 -26.40
N ASP A 8 -2.05 16.56 -27.21
CA ASP A 8 -2.11 15.94 -28.53
C ASP A 8 -2.61 14.48 -28.47
N ASN A 9 -2.31 13.79 -27.37
CA ASN A 9 -2.74 12.41 -27.13
C ASN A 9 -4.12 12.31 -26.44
N GLY A 10 -4.93 13.36 -26.48
CA GLY A 10 -6.35 13.30 -26.15
C GLY A 10 -6.75 13.91 -24.81
N PHE A 11 -5.81 14.39 -23.98
CA PHE A 11 -6.18 15.09 -22.74
C PHE A 11 -6.80 16.47 -23.01
N GLY A 12 -6.48 17.12 -24.13
CA GLY A 12 -7.08 18.41 -24.49
C GLY A 12 -8.60 18.33 -24.58
N ASN A 13 -9.12 17.31 -25.26
CA ASN A 13 -10.55 17.05 -25.37
C ASN A 13 -11.20 16.78 -24.00
N THR A 14 -10.46 16.17 -23.07
CA THR A 14 -10.93 15.97 -21.69
C THR A 14 -11.09 17.31 -20.97
N LEU A 15 -10.10 18.19 -21.05
CA LEU A 15 -10.11 19.49 -20.38
C LEU A 15 -11.23 20.40 -20.89
N GLU A 16 -11.57 20.32 -22.18
CA GLU A 16 -12.67 21.11 -22.77
C GLU A 16 -14.02 20.88 -22.07
N ASN A 17 -14.24 19.68 -21.53
CA ASN A 17 -15.46 19.31 -20.81
C ASN A 17 -15.50 19.77 -19.35
N LEU A 18 -14.43 20.39 -18.84
CA LEU A 18 -14.31 20.87 -17.46
C LEU A 18 -14.61 22.37 -17.36
N SER A 19 -14.98 22.82 -16.16
CA SER A 19 -15.08 24.26 -15.88
C SER A 19 -13.72 24.94 -16.00
N GLU A 20 -13.71 26.25 -16.25
CA GLU A 20 -12.46 27.01 -16.38
C GLU A 20 -11.59 26.93 -15.11
N THR A 21 -12.21 27.04 -13.93
CA THR A 21 -11.51 26.89 -12.64
C THR A 21 -10.87 25.51 -12.51
N GLU A 22 -11.60 24.45 -12.87
CA GLU A 22 -11.11 23.07 -12.77
C GLU A 22 -9.98 22.80 -13.77
N ARG A 23 -10.06 23.36 -14.98
CA ARG A 23 -8.96 23.32 -15.95
C ARG A 23 -7.70 23.98 -15.41
N LEU A 24 -7.81 25.20 -14.89
CA LEU A 24 -6.66 25.94 -14.35
C LEU A 24 -6.03 25.21 -13.18
N TYR A 25 -6.83 24.69 -12.25
CA TYR A 25 -6.36 23.86 -11.15
C TYR A 25 -5.56 22.65 -11.65
N ARG A 26 -6.07 21.94 -12.65
CA ARG A 26 -5.39 20.74 -13.19
C ARG A 26 -4.08 21.07 -13.87
N LEU A 27 -4.04 22.16 -14.63
CA LEU A 27 -2.81 22.60 -15.28
C LEU A 27 -1.74 23.00 -14.26
N ASP A 28 -2.14 23.70 -13.19
CA ASP A 28 -1.25 24.05 -12.08
C ASP A 28 -0.71 22.80 -11.35
N VAL A 29 -1.59 21.84 -11.06
CA VAL A 29 -1.19 20.57 -10.42
C VAL A 29 -0.28 19.73 -11.34
N LEU A 30 -0.57 19.66 -12.64
CA LEU A 30 0.24 18.93 -13.61
C LEU A 30 1.65 19.54 -13.75
N ASP A 31 1.79 20.86 -13.64
CA ASP A 31 3.10 21.54 -13.66
C ASP A 31 3.97 21.16 -12.44
N GLN A 32 3.34 20.74 -11.34
CA GLN A 32 4.01 20.26 -10.13
C GLN A 32 4.35 18.76 -10.17
N TRP A 33 3.89 18.02 -11.19
CA TRP A 33 4.19 16.61 -11.32
C TRP A 33 5.60 16.38 -11.88
N SER A 34 6.16 15.20 -11.62
CA SER A 34 7.43 14.81 -12.22
C SER A 34 7.30 14.81 -13.75
N PRO A 35 8.25 15.40 -14.51
CA PRO A 35 8.22 15.36 -15.97
C PRO A 35 8.12 13.93 -16.53
N ASN A 36 8.78 12.96 -15.89
CA ASN A 36 8.71 11.55 -16.30
C ASN A 36 7.31 10.97 -16.15
N LEU A 37 6.57 11.41 -15.13
CA LEU A 37 5.18 11.00 -14.91
C LEU A 37 4.30 11.58 -16.01
N VAL A 38 4.39 12.89 -16.27
CA VAL A 38 3.63 13.55 -17.35
C VAL A 38 3.91 12.88 -18.71
N ASP A 39 5.18 12.57 -18.99
CA ASP A 39 5.58 11.91 -20.23
C ASP A 39 5.05 10.45 -20.32
N ASP A 40 5.04 9.69 -19.22
CA ASP A 40 4.47 8.32 -19.21
C ASP A 40 2.95 8.34 -19.45
N LEU A 41 2.24 9.29 -18.82
CA LEU A 41 0.82 9.47 -19.06
C LEU A 41 0.53 9.89 -20.49
N ALA A 42 1.27 10.86 -21.02
CA ALA A 42 1.13 11.30 -22.40
C ALA A 42 1.34 10.12 -23.36
N ARG A 43 2.38 9.30 -23.15
CA ARG A 43 2.65 8.12 -23.97
C ARG A 43 1.50 7.10 -23.92
N ARG A 44 0.93 6.85 -22.74
CA ARG A 44 -0.13 5.84 -22.56
C ARG A 44 -1.52 6.33 -23.01
N LEU A 45 -1.78 7.64 -22.94
CA LEU A 45 -3.00 8.24 -23.48
C LEU A 45 -3.14 7.97 -24.99
N GLY A 46 -2.00 7.95 -25.72
CA GLY A 46 -1.96 7.63 -27.14
C GLY A 46 -2.04 6.12 -27.47
N ASP A 47 -2.17 5.25 -26.48
CA ASP A 47 -2.17 3.79 -26.65
C ASP A 47 -3.58 3.21 -26.44
N VAL A 48 -4.03 2.42 -27.42
CA VAL A 48 -5.35 1.78 -27.46
C VAL A 48 -5.63 0.85 -26.27
N LYS A 49 -4.60 0.44 -25.52
CA LYS A 49 -4.77 -0.32 -24.28
C LYS A 49 -5.40 0.52 -23.15
N TYR A 50 -5.23 1.84 -23.15
CA TYR A 50 -5.60 2.74 -22.06
C TYR A 50 -6.74 3.70 -22.43
N THR A 51 -7.78 3.21 -23.13
CA THR A 51 -8.88 4.05 -23.65
C THR A 51 -9.61 4.88 -22.60
N ASN A 52 -9.59 4.48 -21.33
CA ASN A 52 -10.27 5.18 -20.24
C ASN A 52 -9.38 6.21 -19.54
N LEU A 53 -8.07 6.23 -19.82
CA LEU A 53 -7.10 7.07 -19.12
C LEU A 53 -7.44 8.56 -19.23
N ALA A 54 -7.94 9.00 -20.39
CA ALA A 54 -8.39 10.37 -20.59
C ALA A 54 -9.57 10.75 -19.67
N ALA A 55 -10.52 9.83 -19.45
CA ALA A 55 -11.66 10.03 -18.54
C ALA A 55 -11.23 9.90 -17.07
N GLU A 56 -10.28 9.03 -16.76
CA GLU A 56 -9.69 8.88 -15.42
C GLU A 56 -8.97 10.16 -14.99
N LEU A 57 -8.18 10.75 -15.90
CA LEU A 57 -7.57 12.05 -15.68
C LEU A 57 -8.59 13.18 -15.62
N ALA A 58 -9.83 12.99 -16.09
CA ALA A 58 -10.96 13.92 -15.99
C ALA A 58 -11.67 13.87 -14.62
N ASP A 59 -11.55 12.76 -13.89
CA ASP A 59 -12.28 12.52 -12.65
C ASP A 59 -11.63 13.32 -11.49
N PRO A 60 -12.36 14.20 -10.78
CA PRO A 60 -11.78 15.05 -9.74
C PRO A 60 -11.21 14.29 -8.53
N GLU A 61 -11.69 13.08 -8.26
CA GLU A 61 -11.20 12.27 -7.15
C GLU A 61 -9.93 11.52 -7.56
N LEU A 62 -9.94 10.85 -8.72
CA LEU A 62 -8.74 10.21 -9.26
C LEU A 62 -7.65 11.24 -9.50
N PHE A 63 -7.97 12.38 -10.13
CA PHE A 63 -6.99 13.41 -10.45
C PHE A 63 -6.28 13.95 -9.20
N ARG A 64 -7.00 14.12 -8.08
CA ARG A 64 -6.39 14.51 -6.80
C ARG A 64 -5.40 13.47 -6.28
N HIS A 65 -5.73 12.19 -6.37
CA HIS A 65 -4.84 11.11 -5.91
C HIS A 65 -3.77 10.70 -6.94
N TYR A 66 -3.92 11.13 -8.20
CA TYR A 66 -3.02 10.77 -9.30
C TYR A 66 -1.58 11.16 -9.04
N ASN A 67 -1.35 12.31 -8.38
CA ASN A 67 -0.02 12.72 -7.99
C ASN A 67 0.67 11.66 -7.10
N ASP A 68 0.00 11.21 -6.06
CA ASP A 68 0.58 10.29 -5.07
C ASP A 68 0.68 8.89 -5.66
N ILE A 69 -0.39 8.46 -6.32
CA ILE A 69 -0.50 7.14 -6.93
C ILE A 69 0.52 6.98 -8.05
N VAL A 70 0.82 8.01 -8.86
CA VAL A 70 1.79 7.86 -9.95
C VAL A 70 3.22 8.26 -9.58
N LYS A 71 3.42 9.11 -8.56
CA LYS A 71 4.77 9.30 -8.00
C LYS A 71 5.25 8.03 -7.28
N GLU A 72 4.33 7.29 -6.68
CA GLU A 72 4.60 6.00 -6.03
C GLU A 72 3.69 4.88 -6.59
N PRO A 73 3.81 4.49 -7.88
CA PRO A 73 2.93 3.52 -8.54
C PRO A 73 2.82 2.18 -7.85
N LEU A 74 3.85 1.81 -7.10
CA LEU A 74 3.92 0.54 -6.38
C LEU A 74 3.14 0.58 -5.06
N ASN A 75 2.84 1.77 -4.53
CA ASN A 75 1.96 2.00 -3.39
C ASN A 75 0.53 2.36 -3.79
N ALA A 76 0.25 2.55 -5.08
CA ALA A 76 -1.04 2.96 -5.62
C ALA A 76 -2.23 2.18 -5.05
N LEU A 77 -2.08 0.85 -4.89
CA LEU A 77 -3.14 0.01 -4.30
C LEU A 77 -3.37 0.30 -2.83
N ASP A 78 -2.31 0.53 -2.06
CA ASP A 78 -2.40 0.84 -0.63
C ASP A 78 -3.04 2.20 -0.42
N ILE A 79 -2.60 3.21 -1.21
CA ILE A 79 -3.21 4.55 -1.25
C ILE A 79 -4.70 4.46 -1.59
N ALA A 80 -5.05 3.66 -2.60
CA ALA A 80 -6.44 3.50 -3.03
C ALA A 80 -7.30 2.81 -1.97
N LYS A 81 -6.77 1.80 -1.27
CA LYS A 81 -7.46 1.12 -0.19
C LYS A 81 -7.69 2.07 1.00
N GLU A 82 -6.66 2.80 1.43
CA GLU A 82 -6.77 3.79 2.52
C GLU A 82 -7.74 4.94 2.19
N GLY A 83 -7.77 5.39 0.92
CA GLY A 83 -8.73 6.38 0.41
C GLY A 83 -10.17 5.86 0.26
N GLY A 84 -10.41 4.58 0.53
CA GLY A 84 -11.75 3.98 0.62
C GLY A 84 -12.27 3.34 -0.67
N ARG A 85 -13.44 2.71 -0.54
CA ARG A 85 -14.04 1.87 -1.59
C ARG A 85 -14.26 2.59 -2.94
N PRO A 86 -14.75 3.84 -2.99
CA PRO A 86 -14.94 4.54 -4.26
C PRO A 86 -13.64 4.68 -5.07
N LEU A 87 -12.55 5.09 -4.41
CA LEU A 87 -11.24 5.23 -5.05
C LEU A 87 -10.68 3.87 -5.47
N LEU A 88 -10.77 2.87 -4.59
CA LEU A 88 -10.34 1.50 -4.89
C LEU A 88 -11.04 0.92 -6.12
N ASP A 89 -12.36 1.08 -6.23
CA ASP A 89 -13.15 0.59 -7.36
C ASP A 89 -12.73 1.26 -8.69
N LYS A 90 -12.37 2.55 -8.65
CA LYS A 90 -11.85 3.27 -9.81
C LYS A 90 -10.46 2.79 -10.21
N VAL A 91 -9.54 2.67 -9.24
CA VAL A 91 -8.17 2.21 -9.46
C VAL A 91 -8.13 0.78 -9.99
N ALA A 92 -8.95 -0.11 -9.44
CA ALA A 92 -9.03 -1.51 -9.88
C ALA A 92 -9.48 -1.68 -11.34
N ARG A 93 -10.28 -0.73 -11.87
CA ARG A 93 -10.76 -0.74 -13.26
C ARG A 93 -9.76 -0.13 -14.24
N SER A 94 -8.82 0.67 -13.77
CA SER A 94 -7.83 1.33 -14.62
C SER A 94 -6.79 0.34 -15.15
N ALA A 95 -6.68 0.26 -16.48
CA ALA A 95 -5.62 -0.51 -17.12
C ALA A 95 -4.23 0.08 -16.79
N PHE A 96 -4.15 1.40 -16.63
CA PHE A 96 -2.93 2.10 -16.26
C PHE A 96 -2.44 1.63 -14.88
N PHE A 97 -3.30 1.74 -13.85
CA PHE A 97 -2.91 1.38 -12.48
C PHE A 97 -2.61 -0.11 -12.33
N ARG A 98 -3.37 -0.99 -13.00
CA ARG A 98 -3.09 -2.44 -12.97
C ARG A 98 -1.70 -2.78 -13.50
N ASP A 99 -1.27 -2.17 -14.60
CA ASP A 99 0.04 -2.45 -15.17
C ASP A 99 1.19 -1.95 -14.28
N VAL A 100 1.06 -0.75 -13.69
CA VAL A 100 2.14 -0.16 -12.89
C VAL A 100 2.23 -0.75 -11.47
N THR A 101 1.15 -1.35 -10.96
CA THR A 101 1.10 -1.98 -9.63
C THR A 101 1.48 -3.45 -9.64
N GLU A 102 1.45 -4.10 -10.80
CA GLU A 102 1.65 -5.55 -10.92
C GLU A 102 3.01 -6.01 -10.38
N ALA A 103 4.07 -5.25 -10.64
CA ALA A 103 5.40 -5.56 -10.12
C ALA A 103 5.43 -5.49 -8.58
N GLY A 104 4.82 -4.46 -8.00
CA GLY A 104 4.72 -4.30 -6.55
C GLY A 104 3.90 -5.41 -5.89
N ARG A 105 2.79 -5.81 -6.52
CA ARG A 105 1.95 -6.93 -6.05
C ARG A 105 2.74 -8.25 -6.04
N LYS A 106 3.44 -8.58 -7.13
CA LYS A 106 4.27 -9.79 -7.20
C LYS A 106 5.39 -9.80 -6.17
N PHE A 107 5.96 -8.64 -5.89
CA PHE A 107 7.00 -8.53 -4.86
C PHE A 107 6.43 -8.69 -3.45
N LYS A 108 5.27 -8.10 -3.15
CA LYS A 108 4.55 -8.35 -1.89
C LYS A 108 4.34 -9.86 -1.66
N GLU A 109 3.83 -10.55 -2.69
CA GLU A 109 3.60 -12.00 -2.66
C GLU A 109 4.91 -12.78 -2.47
N SER A 110 5.97 -12.45 -3.21
CA SER A 110 7.25 -13.16 -3.06
C SER A 110 7.92 -12.92 -1.72
N MET A 111 7.75 -11.74 -1.12
CA MET A 111 8.27 -11.46 0.22
C MET A 111 7.47 -12.18 1.30
N LEU A 112 6.16 -12.34 1.15
CA LEU A 112 5.37 -13.18 2.04
C LEU A 112 5.88 -14.63 1.99
N ASP A 113 6.00 -15.21 0.78
CA ASP A 113 6.53 -16.57 0.61
C ASP A 113 7.92 -16.72 1.25
N ALA A 114 8.79 -15.72 1.06
CA ALA A 114 10.13 -15.73 1.64
C ALA A 114 10.11 -15.59 3.17
N VAL A 115 9.19 -14.83 3.76
CA VAL A 115 9.03 -14.71 5.22
C VAL A 115 8.45 -15.97 5.84
N LEU A 116 7.70 -16.79 5.09
CA LEU A 116 7.19 -18.09 5.54
C LEU A 116 8.26 -19.20 5.41
N ASP A 117 9.15 -19.09 4.42
CA ASP A 117 10.26 -20.04 4.23
C ASP A 117 11.46 -19.72 5.13
N ASN A 118 11.63 -20.53 6.19
CA ASN A 118 12.74 -20.38 7.13
C ASN A 118 14.14 -20.57 6.52
N THR A 119 14.26 -21.10 5.30
CA THR A 119 15.53 -21.25 4.59
C THR A 119 15.86 -20.04 3.71
N SER A 120 14.91 -19.13 3.51
CA SER A 120 15.08 -18.01 2.60
C SER A 120 16.09 -16.97 3.15
N PRO A 121 16.82 -16.27 2.26
CA PRO A 121 17.68 -15.16 2.68
C PRO A 121 16.93 -14.05 3.43
N THR A 122 15.68 -13.76 3.01
CA THR A 122 14.82 -12.76 3.64
C THR A 122 14.49 -13.15 5.08
N TYR A 123 14.10 -14.41 5.31
CA TYR A 123 13.83 -14.92 6.65
C TYR A 123 15.06 -14.82 7.54
N GLN A 124 16.21 -15.28 7.05
CA GLN A 124 17.46 -15.27 7.82
C GLN A 124 17.89 -13.85 8.18
N ARG A 125 17.68 -12.89 7.27
CA ARG A 125 17.94 -11.47 7.54
C ARG A 125 16.96 -10.92 8.59
N LEU A 126 15.67 -11.24 8.46
CA LEU A 126 14.64 -10.83 9.39
C LEU A 126 14.86 -11.42 10.79
N LYS A 127 15.30 -12.68 10.90
CA LYS A 127 15.69 -13.35 12.15
C LYS A 127 16.81 -12.63 12.89
N GLY A 128 17.74 -12.01 12.15
CA GLY A 128 18.79 -11.17 12.72
C GLY A 128 18.27 -9.89 13.37
N VAL A 129 17.13 -9.37 12.89
CA VAL A 129 16.45 -8.18 13.44
C VAL A 129 15.43 -8.56 14.52
N ILE A 130 14.79 -9.72 14.36
CA ILE A 130 13.72 -10.26 15.22
C ILE A 130 14.17 -11.63 15.73
N PRO A 131 14.92 -11.70 16.86
CA PRO A 131 15.50 -12.95 17.34
C PRO A 131 14.47 -14.04 17.65
N ASP A 132 13.24 -13.67 17.99
CA ASP A 132 12.15 -14.58 18.32
C ASP A 132 11.22 -14.88 17.13
N LEU A 133 11.65 -14.64 15.89
CA LEU A 133 10.83 -14.84 14.67
C LEU A 133 10.20 -16.23 14.56
N ASP A 134 10.89 -17.29 15.00
CA ASP A 134 10.40 -18.68 14.89
C ASP A 134 9.21 -18.96 15.83
N GLU A 135 9.01 -18.10 16.84
CA GLU A 135 7.90 -18.20 17.81
C GLU A 135 6.66 -17.44 17.35
N ARG A 136 6.76 -16.71 16.23
CA ARG A 136 5.71 -15.82 15.74
C ARG A 136 4.85 -16.49 14.66
N ARG A 137 3.62 -16.02 14.51
CA ARG A 137 2.69 -16.39 13.43
C ARG A 137 2.59 -15.24 12.44
N VAL A 138 2.63 -15.52 11.15
CA VAL A 138 2.56 -14.52 10.08
C VAL A 138 1.12 -14.38 9.62
N VAL A 139 0.57 -13.17 9.60
CA VAL A 139 -0.71 -12.86 8.94
C VAL A 139 -0.48 -11.78 7.91
N ASP A 140 -1.20 -11.80 6.78
CA ASP A 140 -1.03 -10.86 5.68
C ASP A 140 -2.25 -9.96 5.46
N GLN A 141 -2.00 -8.80 4.83
CA GLN A 141 -3.02 -7.82 4.43
C GLN A 141 -3.95 -7.40 5.60
N VAL A 142 -3.38 -7.24 6.79
CA VAL A 142 -4.14 -6.96 8.02
C VAL A 142 -4.33 -5.46 8.20
N GLN A 143 -5.54 -5.06 8.58
CA GLN A 143 -5.91 -3.66 8.72
C GLN A 143 -6.02 -3.29 10.19
N PHE A 144 -5.42 -2.16 10.54
CA PHE A 144 -5.33 -1.69 11.91
C PHE A 144 -5.80 -0.24 12.01
N CYS A 145 -6.57 0.07 13.04
CA CYS A 145 -6.84 1.44 13.42
C CYS A 145 -5.55 2.09 13.92
N LEU A 146 -5.30 3.32 13.49
CA LEU A 146 -4.17 4.12 13.96
C LEU A 146 -4.36 4.53 15.43
N PRO A 147 -3.27 4.87 16.14
CA PRO A 147 -3.34 5.28 17.54
C PRO A 147 -4.32 6.43 17.75
N GLY A 148 -5.16 6.32 18.78
CA GLY A 148 -6.21 7.30 19.08
C GLY A 148 -7.56 7.02 18.42
N PHE A 149 -7.63 6.04 17.51
CA PHE A 149 -8.87 5.55 16.91
C PHE A 149 -9.21 4.15 17.43
N SER A 150 -10.50 3.83 17.45
CA SER A 150 -11.01 2.51 17.78
C SER A 150 -11.84 1.96 16.62
N HIS A 151 -12.01 0.63 16.61
CA HIS A 151 -12.89 -0.03 15.65
C HIS A 151 -14.30 0.63 15.65
N PRO A 152 -14.88 0.97 14.48
CA PRO A 152 -14.50 0.48 13.14
C PRO A 152 -13.49 1.31 12.34
N CYS A 153 -13.04 2.48 12.83
CA CYS A 153 -12.05 3.36 12.16
C CYS A 153 -12.19 3.38 10.62
N ASN A 154 -13.33 3.88 10.13
CA ASN A 154 -13.73 3.74 8.73
C ASN A 154 -13.30 4.92 7.86
N GLU A 155 -12.95 6.05 8.45
CA GLU A 155 -12.63 7.24 7.68
C GLU A 155 -11.18 7.18 7.17
N SER A 156 -10.95 7.83 6.02
CA SER A 156 -9.61 7.95 5.46
C SER A 156 -8.67 8.59 6.48
N GLY A 157 -7.54 7.95 6.75
CA GLY A 157 -6.56 8.41 7.73
C GLY A 157 -6.80 7.95 9.16
N GLU A 158 -7.83 7.14 9.44
CA GLU A 158 -8.03 6.50 10.76
C GLU A 158 -7.40 5.10 10.85
N TYR A 159 -6.96 4.53 9.73
CA TYR A 159 -6.42 3.18 9.65
C TYR A 159 -5.31 3.08 8.61
N PHE A 160 -4.58 1.98 8.66
CA PHE A 160 -3.63 1.59 7.62
C PHE A 160 -3.73 0.08 7.37
N ILE A 161 -3.09 -0.38 6.30
CA ILE A 161 -3.03 -1.79 5.92
C ILE A 161 -1.58 -2.23 6.00
N ALA A 162 -1.33 -3.20 6.87
CA ALA A 162 -0.05 -3.88 6.98
C ALA A 162 0.06 -4.92 5.86
N ASP A 163 1.20 -4.96 5.15
CA ASP A 163 1.46 -6.06 4.22
C ASP A 163 1.51 -7.40 4.97
N MET A 164 2.21 -7.42 6.11
CA MET A 164 2.28 -8.55 7.04
C MET A 164 2.30 -8.08 8.50
N ALA A 165 1.85 -8.94 9.42
CA ALA A 165 2.06 -8.78 10.84
C ALA A 165 2.55 -10.09 11.47
N LEU A 166 3.56 -10.01 12.33
CA LEU A 166 4.12 -11.14 13.06
C LEU A 166 3.61 -11.17 14.49
N LEU A 167 2.71 -12.08 14.78
CA LEU A 167 2.00 -12.20 16.04
C LEU A 167 2.74 -13.11 17.01
N LYS A 168 2.98 -12.65 18.24
CA LYS A 168 3.53 -13.46 19.32
C LYS A 168 2.48 -13.77 20.36
N TYR A 169 2.37 -15.04 20.70
CA TYR A 169 1.47 -15.53 21.72
C TYR A 169 2.25 -16.02 22.93
N ASP A 170 1.64 -15.93 24.12
CA ASP A 170 2.17 -16.57 25.31
C ASP A 170 1.78 -18.06 25.40
N GLN A 171 2.15 -18.71 26.50
CA GLN A 171 1.88 -20.13 26.72
C GLN A 171 0.38 -20.46 26.92
N ASN A 172 -0.44 -19.46 27.25
CA ASN A 172 -1.89 -19.59 27.38
C ASN A 172 -2.63 -19.30 26.07
N GLY A 173 -1.88 -18.95 25.00
CA GLY A 173 -2.44 -18.57 23.72
C GLY A 173 -2.91 -17.11 23.67
N ASP A 174 -2.53 -16.27 24.64
CA ASP A 174 -2.87 -14.85 24.64
C ASP A 174 -1.91 -14.09 23.72
N LEU A 175 -2.45 -13.20 22.88
CA LEU A 175 -1.66 -12.35 21.99
C LEU A 175 -0.96 -11.25 22.81
N ILE A 176 0.37 -11.30 22.88
CA ILE A 176 1.15 -10.41 23.74
C ILE A 176 1.92 -9.34 22.96
N ASP A 177 2.20 -9.57 21.68
CA ASP A 177 3.01 -8.67 20.88
C ASP A 177 2.79 -8.88 19.37
N MET A 178 3.09 -7.83 18.61
CA MET A 178 3.03 -7.79 17.15
C MET A 178 4.23 -7.04 16.59
N ILE A 179 4.73 -7.49 15.44
CA ILE A 179 5.64 -6.70 14.61
C ILE A 179 4.98 -6.46 13.26
N ILE A 180 4.89 -5.19 12.85
CA ILE A 180 4.33 -4.80 11.57
C ILE A 180 5.43 -4.87 10.52
N ILE A 181 5.14 -5.48 9.37
CA ILE A 181 6.06 -5.55 8.24
C ILE A 181 5.40 -4.92 7.02
N GLU A 182 6.11 -3.97 6.41
CA GLU A 182 5.79 -3.37 5.12
C GLU A 182 6.80 -3.79 4.06
N THR A 183 6.33 -4.09 2.86
CA THR A 183 7.20 -4.44 1.74
C THR A 183 7.17 -3.37 0.67
N LYS A 184 8.35 -2.91 0.23
CA LYS A 184 8.47 -1.90 -0.83
C LYS A 184 9.49 -2.36 -1.87
N MET A 185 9.19 -2.24 -3.15
CA MET A 185 10.11 -2.71 -4.21
C MET A 185 11.50 -2.07 -4.15
N ASN A 186 11.62 -0.88 -3.58
CA ASN A 186 12.88 -0.18 -3.44
C ASN A 186 12.96 0.54 -2.09
N GLN A 187 14.17 0.81 -1.63
CA GLN A 187 14.41 1.50 -0.36
C GLN A 187 13.82 2.92 -0.33
N GLY A 188 13.89 3.63 -1.45
CA GLY A 188 13.45 5.03 -1.56
C GLY A 188 11.94 5.23 -1.54
N THR A 189 11.16 4.16 -1.79
CA THR A 189 9.70 4.25 -1.86
C THR A 189 9.14 4.65 -0.50
N THR A 190 8.38 5.73 -0.53
CA THR A 190 7.79 6.33 0.66
C THR A 190 6.74 5.40 1.25
N LEU A 191 6.54 5.43 2.57
CA LEU A 191 5.38 4.79 3.19
C LEU A 191 4.12 5.62 2.92
N THR A 192 2.93 5.00 2.92
CA THR A 192 1.67 5.78 2.92
C THR A 192 1.58 6.63 4.19
N THR A 193 0.65 7.59 4.23
CA THR A 193 0.44 8.40 5.44
C THR A 193 0.11 7.52 6.64
N GLY A 194 -0.81 6.55 6.48
CA GLY A 194 -1.15 5.62 7.55
C GLY A 194 0.03 4.78 8.02
N GLN A 195 0.80 4.21 7.09
CA GLN A 195 2.01 3.44 7.39
C GLN A 195 3.09 4.27 8.08
N THR A 196 3.26 5.54 7.69
CA THR A 196 4.20 6.47 8.33
C THR A 196 3.79 6.75 9.77
N ILE A 197 2.50 6.97 10.03
CA ILE A 197 1.98 7.15 11.39
C ILE A 197 2.21 5.88 12.21
N ALA A 198 1.94 4.70 11.64
CA ALA A 198 2.18 3.43 12.30
C ALA A 198 3.66 3.23 12.67
N LYS A 199 4.59 3.47 11.74
CA LYS A 199 6.04 3.42 11.98
C LYS A 199 6.47 4.36 13.11
N ASN A 200 5.97 5.59 13.12
CA ASN A 200 6.30 6.58 14.14
C ASN A 200 5.69 6.27 15.53
N ASN A 201 4.77 5.30 15.59
CA ASN A 201 4.10 4.85 16.80
C ASN A 201 4.30 3.33 17.01
N SER A 202 5.43 2.77 16.57
CA SER A 202 5.68 1.33 16.56
C SER A 202 5.63 0.66 17.94
N ASP A 203 5.78 1.42 19.02
CA ASP A 203 5.68 0.96 20.43
C ASP A 203 4.27 1.15 21.04
N SER A 204 3.29 1.53 20.21
CA SER A 204 1.90 1.77 20.62
C SER A 204 1.03 0.53 20.46
N ARG A 205 -0.25 0.68 20.79
CA ARG A 205 -1.27 -0.34 20.56
C ARG A 205 -2.15 0.04 19.38
N PHE A 206 -2.55 -0.96 18.61
CA PHE A 206 -3.35 -0.83 17.40
C PHE A 206 -4.55 -1.75 17.47
N ALA A 207 -5.75 -1.21 17.24
CA ALA A 207 -6.97 -2.01 17.24
C ALA A 207 -7.16 -2.72 15.88
N LEU A 208 -7.51 -4.00 15.89
CA LEU A 208 -7.80 -4.73 14.67
C LEU A 208 -9.05 -4.16 13.99
N ARG A 209 -8.88 -3.70 12.74
CA ARG A 209 -9.98 -3.25 11.88
C ARG A 209 -10.53 -4.40 11.04
N SER A 210 -9.64 -5.25 10.53
CA SER A 210 -9.99 -6.39 9.68
C SER A 210 -11.07 -7.28 10.31
N PRO A 211 -11.79 -8.07 9.47
CA PRO A 211 -12.58 -9.19 9.97
C PRO A 211 -11.72 -10.15 10.79
N ASN A 212 -12.37 -10.96 11.63
CA ASN A 212 -11.69 -11.96 12.45
C ASN A 212 -10.82 -12.88 11.58
N GLN A 213 -9.57 -13.09 12.00
CA GLN A 213 -8.67 -14.08 11.41
C GLN A 213 -8.47 -15.22 12.40
N LEU A 214 -8.75 -16.45 11.95
CA LEU A 214 -8.66 -17.66 12.78
C LEU A 214 -7.44 -18.51 12.44
N VAL A 215 -6.79 -18.20 11.31
CA VAL A 215 -5.60 -18.90 10.80
C VAL A 215 -4.56 -17.89 10.39
N ASP A 216 -3.30 -18.32 10.39
CA ASP A 216 -2.16 -17.58 9.85
C ASP A 216 -2.04 -17.75 8.32
N SER A 217 -1.05 -17.11 7.71
CA SER A 217 -0.82 -17.17 6.26
C SER A 217 -0.38 -18.56 5.76
N ASP A 218 0.09 -19.45 6.65
CA ASP A 218 0.33 -20.87 6.35
C ASP A 218 -0.92 -21.74 6.55
N ASN A 219 -2.08 -21.13 6.82
CA ASN A 219 -3.35 -21.78 7.15
C ASN A 219 -3.30 -22.63 8.44
N ILE A 220 -2.41 -22.30 9.36
CA ILE A 220 -2.33 -22.91 10.69
C ILE A 220 -3.25 -22.13 11.62
N ALA A 221 -4.04 -22.84 12.43
CA ALA A 221 -4.92 -22.23 13.41
C ALA A 221 -4.14 -21.32 14.37
N LEU A 222 -4.60 -20.07 14.51
CA LEU A 222 -4.10 -19.16 15.52
C LEU A 222 -4.56 -19.66 16.91
N PRO A 223 -3.79 -19.39 17.98
CA PRO A 223 -4.20 -19.74 19.33
C PRO A 223 -5.55 -19.11 19.74
N ASN A 224 -6.26 -19.79 20.63
CA ASN A 224 -7.55 -19.36 21.17
C ASN A 224 -8.58 -19.02 20.06
N GLU A 225 -9.24 -17.87 20.16
CA GLU A 225 -10.23 -17.41 19.17
C GLU A 225 -9.57 -16.69 17.96
N GLY A 226 -8.23 -16.68 17.89
CA GLY A 226 -7.47 -16.00 16.86
C GLY A 226 -7.40 -14.48 17.04
N LEU A 227 -7.31 -13.76 15.92
CA LEU A 227 -7.27 -12.31 15.86
C LEU A 227 -8.70 -11.78 15.66
N LEU A 228 -9.31 -11.29 16.73
CA LEU A 228 -10.69 -10.79 16.68
C LEU A 228 -10.74 -9.30 16.38
N GLN A 229 -11.76 -8.90 15.64
CA GLN A 229 -12.02 -7.50 15.34
C GLN A 229 -12.16 -6.68 16.62
N GLY A 230 -11.50 -5.52 16.64
CA GLY A 230 -11.42 -4.66 17.82
C GLY A 230 -10.36 -5.09 18.85
N ASN A 231 -9.67 -6.23 18.69
CA ASN A 231 -8.54 -6.58 19.54
C ASN A 231 -7.50 -5.47 19.50
N ASP A 232 -7.16 -4.95 20.67
CA ASP A 232 -6.12 -3.94 20.82
C ASP A 232 -4.78 -4.63 21.05
N ILE A 233 -3.84 -4.47 20.13
CA ILE A 233 -2.63 -5.29 20.04
C ILE A 233 -1.43 -4.39 20.22
N LYS A 234 -0.55 -4.73 21.16
CA LYS A 234 0.73 -4.04 21.29
C LYS A 234 1.60 -4.36 20.07
N SER A 235 2.10 -3.32 19.42
CA SER A 235 3.22 -3.43 18.51
C SER A 235 4.50 -3.11 19.26
N SER A 236 5.59 -3.81 18.96
CA SER A 236 6.93 -3.48 19.46
C SER A 236 7.91 -3.06 18.38
N LEU A 237 7.56 -3.25 17.11
CA LEU A 237 8.46 -2.95 16.00
C LEU A 237 7.67 -2.75 14.71
N PHE A 238 8.18 -1.84 13.88
CA PHE A 238 7.77 -1.67 12.51
C PHE A 238 8.99 -1.90 11.64
N VAL A 239 8.87 -2.81 10.67
CA VAL A 239 9.95 -3.22 9.78
C VAL A 239 9.55 -2.93 8.34
N LYS A 240 10.49 -2.38 7.56
CA LYS A 240 10.35 -2.24 6.13
C LYS A 240 11.30 -3.19 5.43
N ILE A 241 10.74 -4.20 4.75
CA ILE A 241 11.46 -5.05 3.80
C ILE A 241 11.49 -4.34 2.46
N TYR A 242 12.66 -4.24 1.83
CA TYR A 242 12.73 -3.61 0.52
C TYR A 242 13.63 -4.32 -0.49
N GLY A 243 13.30 -4.09 -1.76
CA GLY A 243 13.99 -4.68 -2.89
C GLY A 243 14.97 -3.74 -3.60
N ASP A 244 15.49 -4.22 -4.72
CA ASP A 244 16.41 -3.51 -5.62
C ASP A 244 15.71 -2.73 -6.74
N GLY A 245 14.37 -2.69 -6.74
CA GLY A 245 13.54 -2.11 -7.79
C GLY A 245 13.23 -3.07 -8.95
N ASN A 246 13.87 -4.23 -9.01
CA ASN A 246 13.68 -5.26 -10.04
C ASN A 246 12.95 -6.51 -9.53
N GLY A 247 12.40 -6.43 -8.31
CA GLY A 247 11.64 -7.51 -7.68
C GLY A 247 12.49 -8.50 -6.86
N ASN A 248 13.76 -8.19 -6.61
CA ASN A 248 14.60 -8.99 -5.73
C ASN A 248 14.68 -8.35 -4.34
N PHE A 249 14.70 -9.17 -3.30
CA PHE A 249 15.00 -8.73 -1.94
C PHE A 249 16.39 -8.10 -1.87
N LEU A 250 16.50 -6.95 -1.21
CA LEU A 250 17.76 -6.23 -1.02
C LEU A 250 18.16 -6.18 0.45
N ASP A 251 17.32 -5.59 1.30
CA ASP A 251 17.61 -5.50 2.75
C ASP A 251 16.33 -5.14 3.55
N ILE A 252 16.53 -4.90 4.85
CA ILE A 252 15.52 -4.57 5.85
C ILE A 252 15.91 -3.27 6.57
N GLU A 253 14.93 -2.41 6.85
CA GLU A 253 15.04 -1.19 7.66
C GLU A 253 14.09 -1.22 8.87
#